data_AF-A0AAN4MY41-F1
#
_entry.id   AF-A0AAN4MY41-F1
#
_cell.length_a   1.000
_cell.length_b   1.000
_cell.length_c   1.000
_cell.angle_alpha   90.00
_cell.angle_beta   90.00
_cell.angle_gamma   90.00
#
_symmetry.space_group_name_H-M   'P 1'
#
loop_
_entity.id
_entity.type
_entity.pdbx_description
1 polymer ?
#
loop_
_entity_poly.entity_id
_entity_poly.type
_entity_poly.pdbx_seq_one_letter_code
_entity_poly.pdbx_strand_id
1 'polypeptide(L)'
;MIGLCGLSVFIGALWTNGWGGPQSFQLAMTQCCAVAVALFGGYFLAAYAINQMGIKMFGMTNDIPLAQQFAGYALVVTFLLHIVTGLLPDFSIIGWLLQFYIVYVVWEGARVVMLVEEKNRLRYTIFSSILLILCPAVIQVVFNKLTAILN
;
A
#
# COMPACT_ATOMS: atom_id res chain seq x y z
N MET A 1 0.67 10.83 4.55
CA MET A 1 1.36 9.63 5.06
C MET A 1 2.38 9.06 4.08
N ILE A 2 2.10 9.02 2.77
CA ILE A 2 3.04 8.48 1.76
C ILE A 2 4.43 9.14 1.82
N GLY A 3 4.51 10.46 1.99
CA GLY A 3 5.80 11.17 2.16
C GLY A 3 6.59 10.74 3.41
N LEU A 4 5.91 10.40 4.51
CA LEU A 4 6.55 9.87 5.72
C LEU A 4 7.08 8.45 5.49
N CYS A 5 6.37 7.62 4.71
CA CYS A 5 6.85 6.30 4.31
C CYS A 5 8.15 6.43 3.50
N GLY A 6 8.18 7.33 2.51
CA GLY A 6 9.39 7.61 1.73
C GLY A 6 10.57 8.08 2.61
N LEU A 7 10.33 9.05 3.51
CA LEU A 7 11.35 9.53 4.45
C LEU A 7 11.88 8.43 5.37
N SER A 8 11.01 7.56 5.89
CA SER A 8 11.43 6.46 6.76
C SER A 8 12.38 5.48 6.06
N VAL A 9 12.05 5.10 4.82
CA VAL A 9 12.86 4.20 3.98
C VAL A 9 14.18 4.86 3.62
N PHE A 10 14.15 6.16 3.31
CA PHE A 10 15.36 6.94 3.05
C PHE A 10 16.31 6.94 4.26
N ILE A 11 15.80 7.21 5.46
CA ILE A 11 16.60 7.25 6.69
C ILE A 11 17.15 5.86 7.02
N GLY A 12 16.33 4.80 6.93
CA GLY A 12 16.81 3.43 7.16
C GLY A 12 17.84 2.96 6.13
N ALA A 13 17.68 3.34 4.87
CA ALA A 13 18.66 3.04 3.81
C ALA A 13 20.01 3.75 4.06
N LEU A 14 19.99 4.99 4.56
CA LEU A 14 21.22 5.70 4.96
C LEU A 14 21.88 5.08 6.20
N TRP A 15 21.09 4.61 7.17
CA TRP A 15 21.61 3.95 8.36
C TRP A 15 22.29 2.61 8.04
N THR A 16 21.75 1.88 7.08
CA THR A 16 22.24 0.55 6.66
C THR A 16 23.43 0.63 5.69
N ASN A 17 23.42 1.57 4.73
CA ASN A 17 24.46 1.66 3.68
C ASN A 17 25.58 2.67 4.01
N GLY A 18 25.48 3.40 5.13
CA GLY A 18 26.49 4.36 5.58
C GLY A 18 26.42 5.71 4.88
N TRP A 19 26.87 6.75 5.59
CA TRP A 19 26.74 8.16 5.20
C TRP A 19 27.85 8.66 4.25
N GLY A 20 28.81 7.81 3.91
CA GLY A 20 30.10 8.23 3.34
C GLY A 20 30.21 8.25 1.81
N GLY A 21 29.25 7.71 1.05
CA GLY A 21 29.39 7.50 -0.40
C GLY A 21 28.26 8.12 -1.24
N PRO A 22 28.55 8.76 -2.39
CA PRO A 22 27.50 9.24 -3.30
C PRO A 22 26.61 8.09 -3.82
N GLN A 23 27.12 6.86 -3.87
CA GLN A 23 26.37 5.66 -4.25
C GLN A 23 25.29 5.28 -3.22
N SER A 24 25.56 5.39 -1.90
CA SER A 24 24.56 5.05 -0.88
C SER A 24 23.40 6.04 -0.88
N PHE A 25 23.69 7.31 -1.16
CA PHE A 25 22.67 8.35 -1.30
C PHE A 25 21.79 8.15 -2.54
N GLN A 26 22.39 7.81 -3.69
CA GLN A 26 21.65 7.50 -4.91
C GLN A 26 20.73 6.28 -4.72
N LEU A 27 21.22 5.24 -4.03
CA LEU A 27 20.42 4.05 -3.70
C LEU A 27 19.24 4.40 -2.79
N ALA A 28 19.48 5.16 -1.72
CA ALA A 28 18.45 5.57 -0.77
C ALA A 28 17.36 6.43 -1.45
N MET A 29 17.74 7.38 -2.31
CA MET A 29 16.77 8.17 -3.09
C MET A 29 15.93 7.29 -4.02
N THR A 30 16.57 6.34 -4.71
CA THR A 30 15.89 5.42 -5.62
C THR A 30 14.86 4.56 -4.89
N GLN A 31 15.22 4.03 -3.71
CA GLN A 31 14.32 3.22 -2.88
C GLN A 31 13.16 4.05 -2.32
N CYS A 32 13.41 5.26 -1.85
CA CYS A 32 12.38 6.21 -1.41
C CYS A 32 11.38 6.50 -2.54
N CYS A 33 11.88 6.83 -3.73
CA CYS A 33 11.05 7.06 -4.91
C CYS A 33 10.23 5.83 -5.29
N ALA A 34 10.83 4.64 -5.28
CA ALA A 34 10.12 3.39 -5.59
C ALA A 34 8.94 3.16 -4.64
N VAL A 35 9.14 3.35 -3.33
CA VAL A 35 8.09 3.19 -2.32
C VAL A 35 7.02 4.27 -2.47
N ALA A 36 7.40 5.52 -2.68
CA ALA A 36 6.45 6.62 -2.87
C ALA A 36 5.55 6.41 -4.10
N VAL A 37 6.14 6.04 -5.24
CA VAL A 37 5.41 5.77 -6.49
C VAL A 37 4.52 4.53 -6.34
N ALA A 38 5.02 3.46 -5.71
CA ALA A 38 4.26 2.25 -5.47
C ALA A 38 3.03 2.48 -4.59
N LEU A 39 3.21 3.19 -3.47
CA LEU A 39 2.12 3.48 -2.54
C LEU A 39 1.10 4.45 -3.14
N PHE A 40 1.56 5.49 -3.85
CA PHE A 40 0.68 6.45 -4.50
C PHE A 40 -0.10 5.81 -5.65
N GLY A 41 0.60 5.17 -6.60
CA GLY A 41 -0.03 4.50 -7.74
C GLY A 41 -0.91 3.33 -7.32
N GLY A 42 -0.44 2.53 -6.36
CA GLY A 42 -1.18 1.40 -5.80
C GLY A 42 -2.47 1.83 -5.11
N TYR A 43 -2.46 2.93 -4.36
CA TYR A 43 -3.65 3.50 -3.72
C TYR A 43 -4.74 3.86 -4.73
N PHE A 44 -4.41 4.65 -5.76
CA PHE A 44 -5.40 5.07 -6.75
C PHE A 44 -5.89 3.90 -7.60
N LEU A 45 -4.99 2.98 -7.97
CA LEU A 45 -5.34 1.78 -8.73
C LEU A 45 -6.28 0.87 -7.92
N ALA A 46 -5.98 0.64 -6.65
CA ALA A 46 -6.81 -0.18 -5.77
C ALA A 46 -8.19 0.47 -5.56
N ALA A 47 -8.25 1.76 -5.25
CA ALA A 47 -9.52 2.48 -5.07
C ALA A 47 -10.41 2.39 -6.32
N TYR A 48 -9.82 2.57 -7.51
CA TYR A 48 -10.55 2.44 -8.77
C TYR A 48 -11.04 1.00 -9.01
N ALA A 49 -10.18 0.00 -8.79
CA ALA A 49 -10.52 -1.41 -8.97
C ALA A 49 -11.62 -1.87 -8.00
N ILE A 50 -11.56 -1.44 -6.74
CA ILE A 50 -12.56 -1.72 -5.72
C ILE A 50 -13.91 -1.12 -6.10
N ASN A 51 -13.92 0.13 -6.57
CA ASN A 51 -15.15 0.79 -7.02
C ASN A 51 -15.78 0.06 -8.24
N GLN A 52 -14.96 -0.24 -9.25
CA GLN A 52 -15.41 -0.98 -10.44
C GLN A 52 -15.97 -2.37 -10.09
N MET A 53 -15.32 -3.08 -9.16
CA MET A 53 -15.81 -4.37 -8.67
C MET A 53 -17.12 -4.20 -7.88
N GLY A 54 -17.20 -3.17 -7.03
CA GLY A 54 -18.39 -2.81 -6.27
C GLY A 54 -19.62 -2.62 -7.15
N ILE A 55 -19.46 -1.88 -8.26
CA ILE A 55 -20.53 -1.66 -9.23
C ILE A 55 -20.92 -2.97 -9.93
N LYS A 56 -19.93 -3.70 -10.47
CA LYS A 56 -20.18 -4.88 -11.32
C LYS A 56 -20.70 -6.09 -10.57
N MET A 57 -20.18 -6.36 -9.37
CA MET A 57 -20.48 -7.58 -8.62
C MET A 57 -21.50 -7.37 -7.51
N PHE A 58 -21.62 -6.15 -6.98
CA PHE A 58 -22.43 -5.85 -5.80
C PHE A 58 -23.52 -4.79 -6.07
N GLY A 59 -23.60 -4.25 -7.29
CA GLY A 59 -24.63 -3.27 -7.67
C GLY A 59 -24.52 -1.94 -6.94
N MET A 60 -23.33 -1.61 -6.41
CA MET A 60 -23.11 -0.35 -5.70
C MET A 60 -23.11 0.85 -6.66
N THR A 61 -23.41 2.03 -6.12
CA THR A 61 -23.29 3.30 -6.86
C THR A 61 -21.83 3.61 -7.16
N ASN A 62 -21.60 4.30 -8.29
CA ASN A 62 -20.27 4.68 -8.73
C ASN A 62 -19.75 5.89 -7.94
N ASP A 63 -19.23 5.65 -6.75
CA ASP A 63 -18.72 6.67 -5.85
C ASP A 63 -17.21 6.53 -5.64
N ILE A 64 -16.45 6.97 -6.65
CA ILE A 64 -14.98 7.04 -6.61
C ILE A 64 -14.44 7.71 -5.33
N PRO A 65 -14.94 8.87 -4.86
CA PRO A 65 -14.41 9.48 -3.63
C PRO A 65 -14.64 8.61 -2.39
N LEU A 66 -15.75 7.86 -2.32
CA LEU A 66 -16.01 6.94 -1.21
C LEU A 66 -15.05 5.74 -1.25
N ALA A 67 -14.82 5.17 -2.43
CA ALA A 67 -13.86 4.09 -2.61
C ALA A 67 -12.42 4.52 -2.30
N GLN A 68 -12.06 5.77 -2.60
CA GLN A 68 -10.79 6.37 -2.20
C GLN A 68 -10.67 6.51 -0.68
N GLN A 69 -11.71 7.01 0.01
CA GLN A 69 -11.72 7.07 1.47
C GLN A 69 -11.56 5.69 2.10
N PHE A 70 -12.28 4.69 1.58
CA PHE A 70 -12.18 3.30 2.01
C PHE A 70 -10.78 2.71 1.80
N ALA A 71 -10.22 2.86 0.60
CA ALA A 71 -8.86 2.40 0.29
C ALA A 71 -7.82 3.12 1.18
N GLY A 72 -8.01 4.41 1.42
CA GLY A 72 -7.13 5.22 2.25
C GLY A 72 -7.13 4.75 3.69
N TYR A 73 -8.33 4.49 4.24
CA TYR A 73 -8.51 3.92 5.57
C TYR A 73 -7.82 2.56 5.72
N ALA A 74 -8.02 1.66 4.76
CA ALA A 74 -7.41 0.33 4.78
C ALA A 74 -5.88 0.36 4.64
N LEU A 75 -5.34 1.27 3.82
CA LEU A 75 -3.89 1.38 3.58
C LEU A 75 -3.13 2.05 4.73
N VAL A 76 -3.81 2.63 5.73
CA VAL A 76 -3.14 3.15 6.94
C VAL A 76 -2.27 2.08 7.59
N VAL A 77 -2.74 0.83 7.64
CA VAL A 77 -1.96 -0.29 8.19
C VAL A 77 -0.67 -0.47 7.40
N THR A 78 -0.76 -0.56 6.08
CA THR A 78 0.37 -0.72 5.18
C THR A 78 1.35 0.45 5.28
N PHE A 79 0.86 1.69 5.42
CA PHE A 79 1.70 2.86 5.60
C PHE A 79 2.47 2.83 6.92
N LEU A 80 1.80 2.49 8.03
CA LEU A 80 2.46 2.37 9.34
C LEU A 80 3.51 1.26 9.32
N LEU A 81 3.20 0.13 8.69
CA LEU A 81 4.15 -0.96 8.53
C LEU A 81 5.39 -0.54 7.73
N HIS A 82 5.21 0.17 6.60
CA HIS A 82 6.34 0.69 5.84
C HIS A 82 7.16 1.71 6.62
N ILE A 83 6.54 2.53 7.48
CA ILE A 83 7.27 3.46 8.34
C ILE A 83 8.13 2.72 9.37
N VAL A 84 7.57 1.73 10.05
CA VAL A 84 8.28 0.97 11.08
C VAL A 84 9.38 0.10 10.48
N THR A 85 9.07 -0.65 9.42
CA THR A 85 10.04 -1.52 8.72
C THR A 85 11.08 -0.72 7.94
N GLY A 86 10.71 0.46 7.43
CA GLY A 86 11.63 1.37 6.77
C GLY A 86 12.67 1.94 7.73
N LEU A 87 12.31 2.20 8.98
CA LEU A 87 13.23 2.68 10.01
C LEU A 87 14.03 1.55 10.69
N LEU A 88 13.37 0.41 10.95
CA LEU A 88 13.94 -0.74 11.64
C LEU A 88 13.75 -2.01 10.80
N PRO A 89 14.68 -2.32 9.89
CA PRO A 89 14.56 -3.45 8.95
C PRO A 89 14.50 -4.81 9.66
N ASP A 90 15.03 -4.94 10.89
CA ASP A 90 14.99 -6.17 11.69
C ASP A 90 13.56 -6.62 12.06
N PHE A 91 12.58 -5.71 12.07
CA PHE A 91 11.18 -6.02 12.38
C PHE A 91 10.35 -6.42 11.15
N SER A 92 10.98 -6.68 10.00
CA SER A 92 10.28 -7.08 8.76
C SER A 92 9.37 -8.30 8.93
N ILE A 93 9.73 -9.22 9.84
CA ILE A 93 8.93 -10.40 10.20
C ILE A 93 7.60 -9.99 10.85
N ILE A 94 7.61 -8.99 11.74
CA ILE A 94 6.41 -8.41 12.35
C ILE A 94 5.53 -7.78 11.27
N GLY A 95 6.15 -7.11 10.28
CA GLY A 95 5.43 -6.50 9.15
C GLY A 95 4.60 -7.52 8.36
N TRP A 96 5.17 -8.69 8.08
CA TRP A 96 4.45 -9.78 7.43
C TRP A 96 3.26 -10.30 8.24
N LEU A 97 3.42 -10.44 9.56
CA LEU A 97 2.34 -10.87 10.45
C LEU A 97 1.20 -9.84 10.51
N LEU A 98 1.54 -8.56 10.68
CA LEU A 98 0.57 -7.47 10.74
C LEU A 98 -0.08 -7.19 9.38
N GLN A 99 0.49 -7.68 8.26
CA GLN A 99 -0.13 -7.50 6.95
C GLN A 99 -1.51 -8.16 6.87
N PHE A 100 -1.76 -9.27 7.60
CA PHE A 100 -3.08 -9.87 7.71
C PHE A 100 -4.11 -8.96 8.39
N TYR A 101 -3.68 -8.00 9.20
CA TYR A 101 -4.55 -7.04 9.86
C TYR A 101 -5.31 -6.15 8.85
N ILE A 102 -4.79 -6.00 7.62
CA ILE A 102 -5.52 -5.29 6.57
C ILE A 102 -6.88 -5.93 6.27
N VAL A 103 -7.01 -7.25 6.40
CA VAL A 103 -8.29 -7.96 6.17
C VAL A 103 -9.33 -7.52 7.19
N TYR A 104 -8.93 -7.36 8.45
CA TYR A 104 -9.80 -6.87 9.51
C TYR A 104 -10.20 -5.41 9.29
N VAL A 105 -9.26 -4.54 8.93
CA VAL A 105 -9.55 -3.12 8.67
C VAL A 105 -10.45 -2.95 7.45
N VAL A 106 -10.23 -3.73 6.40
CA VAL A 106 -11.09 -3.76 5.20
C VAL A 106 -12.48 -4.27 5.56
N TRP A 107 -12.60 -5.25 6.45
CA TRP A 107 -13.89 -5.76 6.92
C TRP A 107 -14.70 -4.68 7.64
N GLU A 108 -14.09 -4.01 8.60
CA GLU A 108 -14.73 -2.90 9.33
C GLU A 108 -15.06 -1.74 8.38
N GLY A 109 -14.15 -1.40 7.45
CA GLY A 109 -14.40 -0.38 6.44
C GLY A 109 -15.54 -0.74 5.49
N ALA A 110 -15.68 -2.00 5.11
CA ALA A 110 -16.77 -2.47 4.24
C ALA A 110 -18.12 -2.35 4.94
N ARG A 111 -18.15 -2.54 6.27
CA ARG A 111 -19.34 -2.40 7.10
C ARG A 111 -19.71 -0.95 7.36
N VAL A 112 -18.75 -0.11 7.76
CA VAL A 112 -19.03 1.25 8.25
C VAL A 112 -19.01 2.29 7.13
N VAL A 113 -18.09 2.17 6.17
CA VAL A 113 -17.89 3.17 5.10
C VAL A 113 -18.71 2.80 3.86
N MET A 114 -18.58 1.56 3.38
CA MET A 114 -19.23 1.13 2.13
C MET A 114 -20.63 0.51 2.36
N LEU A 115 -21.06 0.34 3.61
CA LEU A 115 -22.38 -0.19 4.02
C LEU A 115 -22.79 -1.47 3.25
N VAL A 116 -21.83 -2.37 3.00
CA VAL A 116 -22.07 -3.59 2.21
C VAL A 116 -22.95 -4.57 2.99
N GLU A 117 -23.95 -5.16 2.31
CA GLU A 117 -24.81 -6.19 2.88
C GLU A 117 -24.01 -7.38 3.45
N GLU A 118 -24.44 -7.92 4.60
CA GLU A 118 -23.70 -8.99 5.29
C GLU A 118 -23.48 -10.24 4.44
N LYS A 119 -24.44 -10.57 3.57
CA LYS A 119 -24.37 -11.70 2.63
C LYS A 119 -23.17 -11.61 1.69
N ASN A 120 -22.80 -10.38 1.32
CA ASN A 120 -21.78 -10.07 0.33
C ASN A 120 -20.49 -9.53 0.95
N ARG A 121 -20.52 -9.12 2.23
CA ARG A 121 -19.41 -8.52 2.97
C ARG A 121 -18.14 -9.38 2.95
N LEU A 122 -18.26 -10.69 3.18
CA LEU A 122 -17.10 -11.61 3.12
C LEU A 122 -16.38 -11.57 1.78
N ARG A 123 -17.14 -11.66 0.68
CA ARG A 123 -16.57 -11.65 -0.66
C ARG A 123 -15.92 -10.31 -0.95
N TYR A 124 -16.62 -9.22 -0.65
CA TYR A 124 -16.13 -7.86 -0.87
C TYR A 124 -14.82 -7.60 -0.10
N THR A 125 -14.75 -8.00 1.17
CA THR A 125 -13.56 -7.85 2.00
C THR A 125 -12.38 -8.62 1.40
N ILE A 126 -12.56 -9.91 1.08
CA ILE A 126 -11.47 -10.74 0.55
C ILE A 126 -10.90 -10.13 -0.73
N PHE A 127 -11.77 -9.75 -1.69
CA PHE A 127 -11.32 -9.16 -2.93
C PHE A 127 -10.66 -7.79 -2.73
N SER A 128 -11.24 -6.92 -1.89
CA SER A 128 -10.68 -5.60 -1.62
C SER A 128 -9.32 -5.70 -0.96
N SER A 129 -9.14 -6.60 0.02
CA SER A 129 -7.85 -6.85 0.67
C SER A 129 -6.80 -7.34 -0.33
N ILE A 130 -7.16 -8.27 -1.23
CA ILE A 130 -6.25 -8.75 -2.27
C ILE A 130 -5.82 -7.61 -3.19
N LEU A 131 -6.75 -6.76 -3.63
CA LEU A 131 -6.44 -5.60 -4.47
C LEU A 131 -5.52 -4.60 -3.75
N LEU A 132 -5.79 -4.30 -2.48
CA LEU A 132 -4.99 -3.33 -1.70
C LEU A 132 -3.57 -3.82 -1.44
N ILE A 133 -3.34 -5.14 -1.39
CA ILE A 133 -1.99 -5.72 -1.26
C ILE A 133 -1.31 -5.80 -2.63
N LEU A 134 -2.01 -6.30 -3.65
CA LEU A 134 -1.42 -6.55 -4.98
C LEU A 134 -1.12 -5.27 -5.74
N CYS A 135 -1.98 -4.25 -5.68
CA CYS A 135 -1.81 -3.03 -6.47
C CYS A 135 -0.48 -2.31 -6.15
N PRO A 136 -0.15 -2.01 -4.88
CA PRO A 136 1.16 -1.45 -4.55
C PRO A 136 2.32 -2.36 -4.92
N ALA A 137 2.20 -3.68 -4.70
CA ALA A 137 3.27 -4.64 -5.00
C ALA A 137 3.57 -4.72 -6.51
N VAL A 138 2.54 -4.73 -7.36
CA VAL A 138 2.70 -4.73 -8.83
C VAL A 138 3.40 -3.46 -9.29
N ILE A 139 2.98 -2.29 -8.81
CA ILE A 139 3.63 -1.02 -9.18
C ILE A 139 5.09 -1.00 -8.72
N GLN A 140 5.37 -1.50 -7.50
CA GLN A 140 6.73 -1.58 -6.98
C GLN A 140 7.62 -2.49 -7.82
N VAL A 141 7.13 -3.68 -8.22
CA VAL A 141 7.87 -4.61 -9.08
C VAL A 141 8.15 -3.99 -10.44
N VAL A 142 7.14 -3.38 -11.07
CA VAL A 142 7.29 -2.72 -12.37
C VAL A 142 8.31 -1.58 -12.29
N PHE A 143 8.25 -0.75 -11.26
CA PHE A 143 9.17 0.35 -11.05
C PHE A 143 10.61 -0.16 -10.84
N ASN A 144 10.80 -1.14 -9.96
CA ASN A 144 12.12 -1.73 -9.72
C ASN A 144 12.73 -2.35 -10.99
N LYS A 145 11.91 -2.99 -11.84
CA LYS A 145 12.37 -3.51 -13.13
C LYS A 145 12.76 -2.41 -14.10
N LEU A 146 11.98 -1.33 -14.19
CA LEU A 146 12.30 -0.15 -15.00
C LEU A 146 13.62 0.49 -14.54
N THR A 147 13.80 0.69 -13.24
CA THR A 147 15.05 1.23 -12.68
C THR A 147 16.25 0.34 -12.99
N ALA A 148 16.09 -0.98 -12.93
CA ALA A 148 17.18 -1.92 -13.24
C ALA A 148 17.56 -1.96 -14.73
N ILE A 149 16.66 -1.56 -15.64
CA ILE A 149 16.95 -1.46 -17.08
C ILE A 149 17.59 -0.11 -17.41
N LEU A 150 17.22 0.95 -16.67
CA LEU A 150 17.66 2.31 -16.93
C LEU A 150 19.04 2.66 -16.35
N ASN A 151 19.57 1.82 -15.47
CA ASN A 151 20.83 2.00 -14.73
C ASN A 151 21.85 0.95 -15.15
#